data_AF-A0A8X6LNK2-F1
#
_entry.id   AF-A0A8X6LNK2-F1
#
_cell.length_a   1.000
_cell.length_b   1.000
_cell.length_c   1.000
_cell.angle_alpha   90.00
_cell.angle_beta   90.00
_cell.angle_gamma   90.00
#
_symmetry.space_group_name_H-M   'P 1'
#
loop_
_entity.id
_entity.type
_entity.pdbx_description
1 polymer ?
#
loop_
_entity_poly.entity_id
_entity_poly.type
_entity_poly.pdbx_seq_one_letter_code
_entity_poly.pdbx_strand_id
1 'polypeptide(L)'
;MLPFDPNDVDHDYISKIIARAEESRQLARVLTLKAQDKDRRRYHSKHRMASYAPGDLVWVYTPVHKVGCFRKTAKKIYFGPHKVLRPIIRRDL
;
A
#
# COMPACT_ATOMS: atom_id res chain seq x y z
N MET A 1 -0.07 57.42 0.17
CA MET A 1 0.66 56.14 0.25
C MET A 1 0.08 55.36 1.41
N LEU A 2 -0.41 54.15 1.17
CA LEU A 2 -0.85 53.25 2.25
C LEU A 2 0.39 52.80 3.05
N PRO A 3 0.30 52.68 4.39
CA PRO A 3 1.43 52.28 5.20
C PRO A 3 1.82 50.83 4.89
N PHE A 4 3.11 50.60 4.67
CA PHE A 4 3.70 49.28 4.47
C PHE A 4 3.71 48.54 5.81
N ASP A 5 2.91 47.48 5.93
CA ASP A 5 2.90 46.62 7.10
C ASP A 5 3.86 45.44 6.86
N PRO A 6 4.98 45.34 7.59
CA PRO A 6 5.93 44.25 7.44
C PRO A 6 5.33 42.87 7.77
N ASN A 7 4.21 42.80 8.50
CA ASN A 7 3.51 41.54 8.80
C ASN A 7 2.83 40.91 7.57
N ASP A 8 2.48 41.72 6.55
CA ASP A 8 1.78 41.25 5.35
C ASP A 8 2.71 40.42 4.43
N VAL A 9 4.01 40.75 4.42
CA VAL A 9 5.05 40.04 3.66
C VAL A 9 5.34 38.66 4.27
N ASP A 10 5.37 38.56 5.59
CA ASP A 10 5.53 37.28 6.29
C ASP A 10 4.32 36.36 6.09
N HIS A 11 3.11 36.93 6.08
CA HIS A 11 1.88 36.16 5.81
C HIS A 11 1.82 35.59 4.39
N ASP A 12 2.25 36.36 3.38
CA ASP A 12 2.33 35.90 1.98
C ASP A 12 3.40 34.80 1.82
N TYR A 13 4.57 34.95 2.45
CA TYR A 13 5.63 33.95 2.42
C TYR A 13 5.19 32.62 3.05
N ILE A 14 4.57 32.66 4.24
CA ILE A 14 4.06 31.47 4.93
C ILE A 14 2.98 30.79 4.09
N SER A 15 2.06 31.57 3.51
CA SER A 15 0.98 31.05 2.64
C SER A 15 1.53 30.30 1.43
N LYS A 16 2.57 30.84 0.79
CA LYS A 16 3.26 30.19 -0.33
C LYS A 16 3.93 28.87 0.06
N ILE A 17 4.55 28.81 1.24
CA ILE A 17 5.15 27.56 1.74
C ILE A 17 4.06 26.50 1.97
N ILE A 18 2.96 26.89 2.60
CA ILE A 18 1.84 25.97 2.88
C ILE A 18 1.25 25.44 1.57
N ALA A 19 1.01 26.33 0.59
CA ALA A 19 0.50 25.95 -0.73
C ALA A 19 1.42 24.94 -1.42
N ARG A 20 2.73 25.21 -1.47
CA ARG A 20 3.72 24.30 -2.06
C ARG A 20 3.81 22.96 -1.34
N ALA A 21 3.69 22.96 -0.02
CA ALA A 21 3.66 21.74 0.78
C ALA A 21 2.40 20.90 0.50
N GLU A 22 1.26 21.55 0.32
CA GLU A 22 -0.01 20.91 -0.04
C GLU A 22 0.05 20.32 -1.46
N GLU A 23 0.55 21.08 -2.44
CA GLU A 23 0.77 20.60 -3.81
C GLU A 23 1.66 19.35 -3.82
N SER A 24 2.76 19.39 -3.06
CA SER A 24 3.69 18.27 -2.93
C SER A 24 3.01 17.03 -2.34
N ARG A 25 2.16 17.20 -1.32
CA ARG A 25 1.37 16.11 -0.72
C ARG A 25 0.37 15.52 -1.71
N GLN A 26 -0.32 16.36 -2.48
CA GLN A 26 -1.27 15.92 -3.49
C GLN A 26 -0.57 15.14 -4.61
N LEU A 27 0.58 15.63 -5.09
CA LEU A 27 1.40 14.92 -6.07
C LEU A 27 1.86 13.56 -5.54
N ALA A 28 2.38 13.51 -4.30
CA ALA A 28 2.79 12.26 -3.66
C ALA A 28 1.63 11.25 -3.56
N ARG A 29 0.43 11.72 -3.22
CA ARG A 29 -0.78 10.90 -3.15
C ARG A 29 -1.14 10.31 -4.53
N VAL A 30 -1.17 11.14 -5.57
CA VAL A 30 -1.47 10.69 -6.95
C VAL A 30 -0.44 9.67 -7.43
N LEU A 31 0.85 9.91 -7.20
CA LEU A 31 1.92 8.99 -7.59
C LEU A 31 1.83 7.66 -6.83
N THR A 32 1.52 7.71 -5.54
CA THR A 32 1.32 6.51 -4.72
C THR A 32 0.15 5.67 -5.25
N LEU A 33 -0.98 6.30 -5.57
CA LEU A 33 -2.15 5.61 -6.14
C LEU A 33 -1.83 5.00 -7.51
N LYS A 34 -1.12 5.73 -8.37
CA LYS A 34 -0.65 5.20 -9.67
C LYS A 34 0.27 3.99 -9.51
N ALA A 35 1.19 4.03 -8.53
CA ALA A 35 2.08 2.92 -8.23
C ALA A 35 1.30 1.71 -7.70
N GLN A 36 0.36 1.92 -6.77
CA GLN A 36 -0.51 0.87 -6.24
C GLN A 36 -1.35 0.21 -7.34
N ASP A 37 -1.89 1.00 -8.27
CA ASP A 37 -2.67 0.47 -9.38
C ASP A 37 -1.81 -0.34 -10.36
N LYS A 38 -0.59 0.13 -10.66
CA LYS A 38 0.39 -0.63 -11.44
C LYS A 38 0.72 -1.97 -10.78
N ASP A 39 0.96 -1.97 -9.47
CA ASP A 39 1.25 -3.18 -8.70
C ASP A 39 0.04 -4.13 -8.69
N ARG A 40 -1.18 -3.59 -8.53
CA ARG A 40 -2.44 -4.33 -8.62
C ARG A 40 -2.58 -5.02 -9.98
N ARG A 41 -2.40 -4.29 -11.09
CA ARG A 41 -2.47 -4.85 -12.45
C ARG A 41 -1.45 -5.97 -12.66
N ARG A 42 -0.20 -5.76 -12.20
CA ARG A 42 0.87 -6.78 -12.26
C ARG A 42 0.54 -8.01 -11.42
N TYR A 43 -0.10 -7.84 -10.27
CA TYR A 43 -0.57 -8.95 -9.46
C TYR A 43 -1.67 -9.72 -10.19
N HIS A 44 -2.73 -9.04 -10.66
CA HIS A 44 -3.83 -9.68 -11.37
C HIS A 44 -3.37 -10.41 -12.64
N SER A 45 -2.40 -9.88 -13.39
CA SER A 45 -1.90 -10.54 -14.59
C SER A 45 -1.14 -11.85 -14.31
N LYS A 46 -0.55 -12.00 -13.12
CA LYS A 46 0.21 -13.19 -12.71
C LYS A 46 -0.58 -14.12 -11.80
N HIS A 47 -1.56 -13.58 -11.09
CA HIS A 47 -2.35 -14.32 -10.13
C HIS A 47 -3.26 -15.30 -10.86
N ARG A 48 -3.17 -16.58 -10.49
CA ARG A 48 -4.11 -17.60 -10.90
C ARG A 48 -4.94 -17.97 -9.69
N MET A 49 -6.27 -18.06 -9.88
CA MET A 49 -7.13 -18.63 -8.85
C MET A 49 -6.75 -20.10 -8.67
N ALA A 50 -6.25 -20.44 -7.48
CA ALA A 50 -6.03 -21.82 -7.10
C ALA A 50 -7.32 -22.35 -6.45
N SER A 51 -7.87 -23.43 -7.02
CA SER A 51 -8.93 -24.21 -6.39
C SER A 51 -8.29 -25.41 -5.70
N TYR A 52 -8.65 -25.64 -4.44
CA TYR A 52 -8.15 -26.77 -3.65
C TYR A 52 -9.32 -27.64 -3.20
N ALA A 53 -9.15 -28.95 -3.32
CA ALA A 53 -10.12 -29.92 -2.85
C ALA A 53 -9.86 -30.27 -1.37
N PRO A 54 -10.91 -30.67 -0.62
CA PRO A 54 -10.72 -31.33 0.67
C PRO A 54 -9.76 -32.52 0.52
N GLY A 55 -8.72 -32.56 1.34
CA GLY A 55 -7.69 -33.59 1.28
C GLY A 55 -6.34 -33.13 0.71
N ASP A 56 -6.32 -32.05 -0.05
CA ASP A 56 -5.08 -31.51 -0.63
C ASP A 56 -4.13 -31.03 0.46
N LEU A 57 -2.82 -31.22 0.22
CA LEU A 57 -1.75 -30.71 1.08
C LEU A 57 -1.19 -29.42 0.46
N VAL A 58 -1.30 -28.32 1.20
CA VAL A 58 -0.90 -26.98 0.74
C VAL A 58 0.12 -26.35 1.66
N TRP A 59 1.06 -25.61 1.06
CA TRP A 59 2.01 -24.79 1.78
C TRP A 59 1.44 -23.38 1.96
N VAL A 60 1.30 -22.93 3.20
CA VAL A 60 0.75 -21.60 3.49
C VAL A 60 1.87 -20.60 3.62
N TYR A 61 1.82 -19.55 2.80
CA TYR A 61 2.69 -18.40 2.93
C TYR A 61 2.22 -17.51 4.09
N THR A 62 3.02 -17.42 5.15
CA THR A 62 2.73 -16.56 6.30
C THR A 62 3.81 -15.48 6.39
N PRO A 63 3.48 -14.20 6.20
CA PRO A 63 4.45 -13.11 6.26
C PRO A 63 4.88 -12.82 7.71
N VAL A 64 5.76 -13.65 8.26
CA VAL A 64 6.39 -13.42 9.56
C VAL A 64 7.46 -12.35 9.41
N HIS A 65 7.32 -11.26 10.17
CA HIS A 65 8.29 -10.18 10.20
C HIS A 65 8.58 -9.79 11.65
N LYS A 66 9.83 -9.45 11.93
CA LYS A 66 10.21 -8.81 13.19
C LYS A 66 9.60 -7.39 13.20
N VAL A 67 9.06 -6.96 14.34
CA VAL A 67 8.56 -5.59 14.51
C VAL A 67 9.68 -4.60 14.14
N GLY A 68 9.35 -3.60 13.32
CA GLY A 68 10.33 -2.63 12.79
C GLY A 68 11.03 -3.03 11.48
N CYS A 69 10.91 -4.29 11.01
CA CYS A 69 11.41 -4.70 9.70
C CYS A 69 10.37 -4.50 8.59
N PHE A 70 10.83 -3.97 7.46
CA PHE A 70 9.97 -3.74 6.31
C PHE A 70 9.61 -5.04 5.59
N ARG A 71 8.33 -5.19 5.22
CA ARG A 71 7.79 -6.42 4.61
C ARG A 71 8.50 -6.84 3.32
N LYS A 72 9.16 -5.92 2.60
CA LYS A 72 9.82 -6.23 1.33
C LYS A 72 11.15 -6.95 1.47
N THR A 73 11.78 -6.93 2.64
CA THR A 73 13.04 -7.65 2.92
C THR A 73 12.84 -8.90 3.78
N ALA A 74 11.60 -9.18 4.21
CA ALA A 74 11.30 -10.39 4.96
C ALA A 74 11.51 -11.64 4.09
N LYS A 75 12.19 -12.64 4.66
CA LYS A 75 12.33 -13.96 4.02
C LYS A 75 10.95 -14.55 3.81
N LYS A 76 10.72 -15.17 2.64
CA LYS A 76 9.47 -15.89 2.39
C LYS A 76 9.52 -17.22 3.13
N ILE A 77 8.75 -17.32 4.20
CA ILE A 77 8.62 -18.56 4.99
C ILE A 77 7.29 -19.20 4.61
N TYR A 78 7.35 -20.48 4.24
CA TYR A 78 6.18 -21.30 4.00
C TYR A 78 6.07 -22.29 5.16
N PHE A 79 4.88 -22.41 5.73
CA PHE A 79 4.62 -23.35 6.81
C PHE A 79 3.91 -24.58 6.25
N GLY A 80 4.58 -25.73 6.44
CA GLY A 80 4.10 -27.10 6.38
C GLY A 80 3.26 -27.52 5.17
N PRO A 81 3.00 -28.83 5.03
CA PRO A 81 1.84 -29.29 4.30
C PRO A 81 0.62 -29.24 5.22
N HIS A 82 -0.23 -28.24 5.05
CA HIS A 82 -1.55 -28.17 5.70
C HIS A 82 -2.58 -28.93 4.88
N LYS A 83 -3.40 -29.75 5.53
CA LYS A 83 -4.51 -30.43 4.87
C LYS A 83 -5.70 -29.49 4.72
N VAL A 84 -6.18 -29.33 3.49
CA VAL A 84 -7.42 -28.60 3.23
C VAL A 84 -8.60 -29.40 3.75
N LEU A 85 -9.33 -28.87 4.73
CA LEU A 85 -10.50 -29.54 5.32
C LEU A 85 -11.79 -29.19 4.58
N ARG A 86 -11.93 -27.93 4.15
CA ARG A 86 -13.11 -27.39 3.47
C ARG A 86 -12.69 -26.32 2.47
N PRO A 87 -13.28 -26.29 1.25
CA PRO A 87 -13.05 -25.20 0.33
C PRO A 87 -13.64 -23.91 0.91
N ILE A 88 -12.92 -22.81 0.75
CA ILE A 88 -13.46 -21.47 1.05
C ILE A 88 -14.13 -20.99 -0.23
N ILE A 89 -15.45 -21.06 -0.25
CA ILE A 89 -16.25 -20.35 -1.25
C ILE A 89 -16.25 -18.89 -0.81
N ARG A 90 -15.55 -18.01 -1.54
CA ARG A 90 -15.78 -16.57 -1.38
C ARG A 90 -17.22 -16.33 -1.81
N ARG A 91 -18.09 -16.05 -0.84
CA ARG A 91 -19.39 -15.43 -1.10
C ARG A 91 -19.08 -13.95 -1.27
N ASP A 92 -19.20 -13.47 -2.50
CA ASP A 92 -18.92 -12.08 -2.83
C ASP A 92 -19.88 -11.17 -2.05
N LEU A 93 -19.32 -10.10 -1.46
CA LEU A 93 -20.01 -8.95 -0.87
C LEU A 93 -19.89 -7.77 -1.84
#